data_AF-A0AAD4Q1N8-F1
#
_entry.id   AF-A0AAD4Q1N8-F1
#
_cell.length_a   1.000
_cell.length_b   1.000
_cell.length_c   1.000
_cell.angle_alpha   90.00
_cell.angle_beta   90.00
_cell.angle_gamma   90.00
#
_symmetry.space_group_name_H-M   'P 1'
#
loop_
_entity.id
_entity.type
_entity.pdbx_description
1 polymer ?
#
loop_
_entity_poly.entity_id
_entity_poly.type
_entity_poly.pdbx_seq_one_letter_code
_entity_poly.pdbx_strand_id
1 'polypeptide(L)'
;MSKLPKMIAACLWLLSRVILPQQALGIHHMSFKPVILATAEASDTPMRITNLCSNDIYPAIQTQAGTGPAFGGFHAAPGNTTSFKVSANWQGRIWARTNCTFNSNGTSMNNSGPACLTGDCGGLLECKGTGEPATLAEFTLATNMNLSFYDISLVDGYNLPIGIVSLHNESNNSDLRSLPSNTTNPVCIGSPEYLTSVDDLNTTTVATNTTLGSITYITPLEEALGTHSVSRWCPWPLQIQPPWKPGDGVFPYPDDGIKRPDFDPCLSMCSKYGRDSDCCSGSHDTPEKCSPNMYSTAAKRVCPDAYSYAYDDATSTFTIQQGAGFEVVFCPSGRSTNIQKNINKS
;
A
#
# COMPACT_ATOMS: atom_id res chain seq x y z
N MET A 1 -36.43 28.28 -64.68
CA MET A 1 -36.30 26.91 -64.12
C MET A 1 -34.82 26.57 -64.21
N SER A 2 -34.01 26.36 -63.18
CA SER A 2 -34.18 25.96 -61.79
C SER A 2 -32.99 26.52 -60.97
N LYS A 3 -33.21 26.67 -59.66
CA LYS A 3 -32.47 27.49 -58.70
C LYS A 3 -31.05 27.01 -58.40
N LEU A 4 -30.13 27.97 -58.26
CA LEU A 4 -28.92 27.89 -57.44
C LEU A 4 -29.30 27.98 -55.95
N PRO A 5 -28.60 27.28 -55.04
CA PRO A 5 -28.34 27.90 -53.75
C PRO A 5 -26.88 27.81 -53.30
N LYS A 6 -26.51 28.87 -52.61
CA LYS A 6 -25.27 29.16 -51.91
C LYS A 6 -24.98 28.08 -50.86
N MET A 7 -23.78 27.49 -50.86
CA MET A 7 -23.26 26.82 -49.66
C MET A 7 -22.49 27.82 -48.81
N ILE A 8 -23.07 28.07 -47.65
CA ILE A 8 -22.57 28.87 -46.54
C ILE A 8 -21.42 28.11 -45.88
N ALA A 9 -20.34 28.83 -45.55
CA ALA A 9 -19.26 28.37 -44.71
C ALA A 9 -19.80 27.98 -43.32
N ALA A 10 -19.60 26.73 -42.91
CA ALA A 10 -19.75 26.28 -41.54
C ALA A 10 -18.41 25.70 -41.09
N CYS A 11 -17.62 26.58 -40.47
CA CYS A 11 -16.53 26.19 -39.60
C CYS A 11 -17.13 25.71 -38.26
N LEU A 12 -16.35 24.89 -37.54
CA LEU A 12 -16.55 24.35 -36.19
C LEU A 12 -17.15 22.93 -36.05
N TRP A 13 -16.48 22.22 -35.11
CA TRP A 13 -16.81 20.95 -34.45
C TRP A 13 -16.21 19.66 -35.04
N LEU A 14 -14.87 19.61 -35.06
CA LEU A 14 -14.14 18.37 -34.79
C LEU A 14 -13.48 18.51 -33.40
N LEU A 15 -14.25 18.28 -32.34
CA LEU A 15 -13.69 17.94 -31.04
C LEU A 15 -13.19 16.51 -31.13
N SER A 16 -11.93 16.36 -31.55
CA SER A 16 -11.15 15.16 -31.26
C SER A 16 -11.19 14.95 -29.75
N ARG A 17 -11.91 13.90 -29.31
CA ARG A 17 -11.79 13.36 -27.96
C ARG A 17 -10.37 12.83 -27.80
N VAL A 18 -9.46 13.70 -27.38
CA VAL A 18 -8.23 13.30 -26.73
C VAL A 18 -8.68 12.63 -25.44
N ILE A 19 -8.61 11.31 -25.41
CA ILE A 19 -8.70 10.54 -24.18
C ILE A 19 -7.43 10.92 -23.40
N LEU A 20 -7.54 11.94 -22.54
CA LEU A 20 -6.56 12.16 -21.49
C LEU A 20 -6.49 10.85 -20.69
N PRO A 21 -5.29 10.33 -20.38
CA PRO A 21 -5.20 9.24 -19.44
C PRO A 21 -5.82 9.75 -18.14
N GLN A 22 -6.88 9.11 -17.67
CA GLN A 22 -7.36 9.35 -16.32
C GLN A 22 -6.18 9.10 -15.41
N GLN A 23 -5.60 10.16 -14.86
CA GLN A 23 -4.73 10.06 -13.71
C GLN A 23 -5.63 9.45 -12.64
N ALA A 24 -5.40 8.16 -12.34
CA ALA A 24 -5.95 7.56 -11.15
C ALA A 24 -5.44 8.41 -9.99
N LEU A 25 -6.30 9.30 -9.48
CA LEU A 25 -6.07 9.93 -8.20
C LEU A 25 -6.24 8.79 -7.21
N GLY A 26 -5.14 8.11 -6.88
CA GLY A 26 -5.14 7.21 -5.73
C GLY A 26 -5.75 7.99 -4.58
N ILE A 27 -6.84 7.49 -4.01
CA ILE A 27 -7.49 8.17 -2.91
C ILE A 27 -6.58 7.93 -1.70
N HIS A 28 -6.14 9.01 -1.04
CA HIS A 28 -5.48 8.88 0.26
C HIS A 28 -6.60 8.83 1.27
N HIS A 29 -6.83 7.65 1.83
CA HIS A 29 -8.05 7.38 2.58
C HIS A 29 -8.05 7.97 3.99
N MET A 30 -6.92 8.53 4.46
CA MET A 30 -6.96 9.34 5.68
C MET A 30 -7.76 10.61 5.42
N SER A 31 -8.96 10.68 6.02
CA SER A 31 -9.90 11.80 5.94
C SER A 31 -9.45 13.03 6.76
N PHE A 32 -8.20 13.49 6.58
CA PHE A 32 -7.67 14.65 7.30
C PHE A 32 -6.99 15.64 6.36
N LYS A 33 -7.43 16.91 6.44
CA LYS A 33 -6.83 18.00 5.66
C LYS A 33 -5.48 18.38 6.27
N PRO A 34 -4.40 18.46 5.47
CA PRO A 34 -3.09 18.88 5.97
C PRO A 34 -3.15 20.35 6.42
N VAL A 35 -2.41 20.67 7.49
CA VAL A 35 -2.19 22.06 7.89
C VAL A 35 -1.01 22.62 7.10
N ILE A 36 -1.26 23.71 6.37
CA ILE A 36 -0.17 24.56 5.86
C ILE A 36 0.31 25.40 7.06
N LEU A 37 1.20 24.84 7.89
CA LEU A 37 1.94 25.68 8.84
C LEU A 37 2.92 26.54 8.06
N ALA A 38 2.65 27.84 7.98
CA ALA A 38 3.41 28.83 7.21
C ALA A 38 4.84 29.11 7.74
N THR A 39 5.36 28.30 8.67
CA THR A 39 6.70 28.48 9.28
C THR A 39 7.33 27.16 9.72
N ALA A 40 7.14 26.05 8.99
CA ALA A 40 7.98 24.89 9.24
C ALA A 40 9.37 25.19 8.64
N GLU A 41 10.28 25.68 9.49
CA GLU A 41 11.72 25.58 9.24
C GLU A 41 12.07 24.16 8.79
N ALA A 42 13.17 24.02 8.05
CA ALA A 42 13.75 22.79 7.53
C ALA A 42 13.96 21.71 8.60
N SER A 43 12.87 21.09 9.05
CA SER A 43 12.87 19.94 9.94
C SER A 43 12.81 18.71 9.06
N ASP A 44 13.95 18.04 9.01
CA ASP A 44 14.17 16.80 8.28
C ASP A 44 13.64 15.62 9.10
N THR A 45 12.41 15.18 8.85
CA THR A 45 11.89 13.95 9.44
C THR A 45 12.59 12.75 8.78
N PRO A 46 13.30 11.89 9.54
CA PRO A 46 14.04 10.79 8.96
C PRO A 46 13.09 9.70 8.47
N MET A 47 13.32 9.25 7.24
CA MET A 47 12.61 8.15 6.61
C MET A 47 13.61 7.09 6.17
N ARG A 48 13.24 5.81 6.28
CA ARG A 48 14.03 4.69 5.76
C ARG A 48 13.15 3.74 4.96
N ILE A 49 13.73 3.12 3.95
CA ILE A 49 13.13 2.00 3.22
C ILE A 49 14.12 0.85 3.23
N THR A 50 13.69 -0.31 3.71
CA THR A 50 14.51 -1.52 3.80
C THR A 50 13.90 -2.65 2.96
N ASN A 51 14.72 -3.25 2.10
CA ASN A 51 14.35 -4.45 1.34
C ASN A 51 14.85 -5.70 2.09
N LEU A 52 13.96 -6.45 2.74
CA LEU A 52 14.27 -7.78 3.29
C LEU A 52 13.81 -8.93 2.37
N CYS A 53 13.31 -8.61 1.17
CA CYS A 53 12.91 -9.62 0.21
C CYS A 53 14.16 -10.37 -0.30
N SER A 54 13.97 -11.61 -0.72
CA SER A 54 15.03 -12.42 -1.36
C SER A 54 15.40 -11.92 -2.77
N ASN A 55 14.60 -11.00 -3.32
CA ASN A 55 14.72 -10.48 -4.68
C ASN A 55 14.86 -8.94 -4.68
N ASP A 56 15.35 -8.43 -5.80
CA ASP A 56 15.34 -7.00 -6.09
C ASP A 56 13.91 -6.45 -6.09
N ILE A 57 13.73 -5.30 -5.46
CA ILE A 57 12.50 -4.52 -5.53
C ILE A 57 12.80 -3.11 -6.03
N TYR A 58 11.76 -2.43 -6.48
CA TYR A 58 11.87 -1.04 -6.89
C TYR A 58 10.93 -0.19 -6.04
N PRO A 59 11.38 0.32 -4.88
CA PRO A 59 10.56 1.20 -4.06
C PRO A 59 10.15 2.44 -4.84
N ALA A 60 9.00 2.96 -4.48
CA ALA A 60 8.38 4.12 -5.08
C ALA A 60 7.77 4.99 -3.99
N ILE A 61 7.85 6.30 -4.21
CA ILE A 61 7.46 7.33 -3.25
C ILE A 61 6.60 8.34 -3.99
N GLN A 62 5.43 8.63 -3.45
CA GLN A 62 4.57 9.72 -3.92
C GLN A 62 4.42 10.76 -2.82
N THR A 63 4.81 12.00 -3.11
CA THR A 63 4.53 13.14 -2.23
C THR A 63 3.22 13.78 -2.64
N GLN A 64 2.30 13.92 -1.69
CA GLN A 64 0.98 14.52 -1.89
C GLN A 64 0.89 15.92 -1.27
N ALA A 65 1.59 16.14 -0.14
CA ALA A 65 1.76 17.45 0.47
C ALA A 65 3.11 17.55 1.20
N GLY A 66 3.55 18.79 1.48
CA GLY A 66 4.86 19.05 2.06
C GLY A 66 6.01 18.88 1.04
N THR A 67 7.20 18.54 1.53
CA THR A 67 8.41 18.34 0.71
C THR A 67 8.94 16.92 0.95
N GLY A 68 8.92 16.10 -0.10
CA GLY A 68 9.49 14.76 -0.09
C GLY A 68 10.93 14.72 -0.62
N PRO A 69 11.50 13.52 -0.82
CA PRO A 69 12.82 13.36 -1.43
C PRO A 69 12.86 13.85 -2.89
N ALA A 70 14.07 14.07 -3.41
CA ALA A 70 14.30 14.46 -4.80
C ALA A 70 14.04 13.34 -5.83
N PHE A 71 13.74 12.13 -5.36
CA PHE A 71 13.44 10.95 -6.16
C PHE A 71 12.05 10.40 -5.77
N GLY A 72 11.28 9.95 -6.75
CA GLY A 72 10.02 9.22 -6.64
C GLY A 72 10.14 7.71 -6.78
N GLY A 73 11.33 7.17 -7.06
CA GLY A 73 11.56 5.72 -7.00
C GLY A 73 12.98 5.29 -7.38
N PHE A 74 13.39 4.12 -6.93
CA PHE A 74 14.76 3.64 -7.08
C PHE A 74 14.82 2.11 -7.09
N HIS A 75 15.99 1.55 -7.40
CA HIS A 75 16.26 0.10 -7.30
C HIS A 75 16.85 -0.22 -5.91
N ALA A 76 16.36 -1.28 -5.29
CA ALA A 76 16.85 -1.76 -4.00
C ALA A 76 17.14 -3.26 -4.05
N ALA A 77 18.42 -3.62 -3.96
CA ALA A 77 18.87 -5.00 -3.80
C ALA A 77 18.44 -5.59 -2.43
N PRO A 78 18.36 -6.92 -2.29
CA PRO A 78 18.14 -7.59 -1.01
C PRO A 78 19.09 -7.09 0.09
N GLY A 79 18.54 -6.82 1.27
CA GLY A 79 19.27 -6.32 2.44
C GLY A 79 19.59 -4.82 2.40
N ASN A 80 19.26 -4.10 1.33
CA ASN A 80 19.56 -2.68 1.24
C ASN A 80 18.60 -1.82 2.09
N THR A 81 19.15 -0.83 2.80
CA THR A 81 18.40 0.21 3.52
C THR A 81 18.74 1.57 2.94
N THR A 82 17.74 2.27 2.40
CA THR A 82 17.87 3.62 1.85
C THR A 82 17.28 4.63 2.83
N SER A 83 18.11 5.56 3.31
CA SER A 83 17.68 6.65 4.19
C SER A 83 17.44 7.93 3.39
N PHE A 84 16.38 8.66 3.73
CA PHE A 84 16.08 9.99 3.19
C PHE A 84 15.35 10.83 4.22
N LYS A 85 15.05 12.08 3.86
CA LYS A 85 14.41 13.05 4.75
C LYS A 85 13.22 13.67 4.04
N VAL A 86 12.20 14.00 4.81
CA VAL A 86 11.00 14.69 4.36
C VAL A 86 10.68 15.84 5.31
N SER A 87 9.89 16.82 4.87
CA SER A 87 9.44 17.90 5.76
C SER A 87 8.55 17.36 6.87
N ALA A 88 8.53 18.04 8.03
CA ALA A 88 7.68 17.66 9.17
C ALA A 88 6.18 17.58 8.84
N ASN A 89 5.71 18.29 7.82
CA ASN A 89 4.33 18.27 7.34
C ASN A 89 4.12 17.38 6.11
N TRP A 90 5.05 16.47 5.81
CA TRP A 90 4.95 15.60 4.63
C TRP A 90 3.73 14.70 4.72
N GLN A 91 3.03 14.61 3.60
CA GLN A 91 2.00 13.62 3.34
C GLN A 91 2.39 12.85 2.08
N GLY A 92 2.36 11.53 2.16
CA GLY A 92 2.73 10.71 1.03
C GLY A 92 2.59 9.23 1.26
N ARG A 93 2.97 8.49 0.22
CA ARG A 93 2.83 7.04 0.12
C ARG A 93 4.13 6.40 -0.30
N ILE A 94 4.39 5.23 0.25
CA ILE A 94 5.54 4.40 -0.08
C ILE A 94 5.03 3.01 -0.44
N TRP A 95 5.50 2.46 -1.56
CA TRP A 95 5.25 1.07 -1.96
C TRP A 95 6.47 0.51 -2.68
N ALA A 96 6.42 -0.77 -3.02
CA ALA A 96 7.46 -1.41 -3.82
C ALA A 96 6.86 -2.12 -5.03
N ARG A 97 7.64 -2.09 -6.11
CA ARG A 97 7.32 -2.70 -7.40
C ARG A 97 8.17 -3.93 -7.60
N THR A 98 7.61 -4.91 -8.28
CA THR A 98 8.29 -6.19 -8.54
C THR A 98 8.36 -6.50 -10.02
N ASN A 99 9.37 -7.31 -10.39
CA ASN A 99 9.60 -7.79 -11.75
C ASN A 99 9.61 -6.63 -12.76
N CYS A 100 10.49 -5.65 -12.51
CA CYS A 100 10.62 -4.46 -13.33
C CYS A 100 11.75 -4.56 -14.36
N THR A 101 11.60 -3.85 -15.47
CA THR A 101 12.68 -3.61 -16.42
C THR A 101 12.58 -2.20 -16.98
N PHE A 102 13.62 -1.40 -16.71
CA PHE A 102 13.74 -0.02 -17.17
C PHE A 102 14.90 0.12 -18.17
N ASN A 103 14.74 1.03 -19.13
CA ASN A 103 15.84 1.46 -19.98
C ASN A 103 16.76 2.46 -19.25
N SER A 104 17.80 2.94 -19.93
CA SER A 104 18.78 3.90 -19.36
C SER A 104 18.19 5.23 -18.92
N ASN A 105 17.00 5.60 -19.41
CA ASN A 105 16.31 6.84 -19.06
C ASN A 105 15.36 6.66 -17.87
N GLY A 106 15.30 5.47 -17.27
CA GLY A 106 14.37 5.18 -16.19
C GLY A 106 12.92 5.09 -16.66
N THR A 107 12.68 4.73 -17.92
CA THR A 107 11.33 4.47 -18.47
C THR A 107 11.20 3.02 -18.94
N SER A 108 9.98 2.57 -19.24
CA SER A 108 9.75 1.23 -19.77
C SER A 108 10.53 1.01 -21.08
N MET A 109 10.86 -0.25 -21.38
CA MET A 109 11.73 -0.62 -22.51
C MET A 109 11.29 0.00 -23.85
N ASN A 110 9.98 0.18 -24.05
CA ASN A 110 9.41 0.73 -25.28
C ASN A 110 8.94 2.19 -25.14
N ASN A 111 9.29 2.88 -24.05
CA ASN A 111 8.77 4.21 -23.67
C ASN A 111 7.22 4.25 -23.64
N SER A 112 6.58 3.11 -23.44
CA SER A 112 5.13 2.94 -23.44
C SER A 112 4.76 1.68 -22.66
N GLY A 113 3.64 1.74 -21.93
CA GLY A 113 3.16 0.64 -21.10
C GLY A 113 3.97 0.44 -19.81
N PRO A 114 3.58 -0.57 -19.01
CA PRO A 114 4.18 -0.83 -17.71
C PRO A 114 5.64 -1.30 -17.85
N ALA A 115 6.47 -0.88 -16.90
CA ALA A 115 7.83 -1.38 -16.72
C ALA A 115 7.89 -2.50 -15.68
N CYS A 116 6.93 -2.56 -14.76
CA CYS A 116 6.84 -3.54 -13.68
C CYS A 116 5.59 -4.41 -13.78
N LEU A 117 5.64 -5.63 -13.24
CA LEU A 117 4.47 -6.50 -13.14
C LEU A 117 3.47 -6.03 -12.08
N THR A 118 3.97 -5.52 -10.94
CA THR A 118 3.14 -5.01 -9.85
C THR A 118 3.57 -3.61 -9.43
N GLY A 119 2.60 -2.81 -8.96
CA GLY A 119 2.86 -1.47 -8.46
C GLY A 119 3.37 -0.47 -9.50
N ASP A 120 3.30 -0.81 -10.79
CA ASP A 120 3.82 0.04 -11.87
C ASP A 120 3.13 1.41 -11.85
N CYS A 121 3.93 2.47 -11.96
CA CYS A 121 3.48 3.85 -11.83
C CYS A 121 3.55 4.61 -13.16
N GLY A 122 3.16 3.94 -14.25
CA GLY A 122 3.15 4.48 -15.61
C GLY A 122 4.44 4.22 -16.38
N GLY A 123 5.15 3.13 -16.06
CA GLY A 123 6.40 2.73 -16.71
C GLY A 123 7.58 3.63 -16.37
N LEU A 124 7.54 4.34 -15.23
CA LEU A 124 8.58 5.26 -14.79
C LEU A 124 9.32 4.68 -13.58
N LEU A 125 10.65 4.78 -13.53
CA LEU A 125 11.45 4.46 -12.34
C LEU A 125 11.13 5.48 -11.24
N GLU A 126 11.17 6.76 -11.61
CA GLU A 126 10.84 7.91 -10.78
C GLU A 126 9.33 8.17 -10.86
N CYS A 127 8.57 7.59 -9.92
CA CYS A 127 7.11 7.63 -9.96
C CYS A 127 6.53 9.03 -9.81
N LYS A 128 5.42 9.29 -10.53
CA LYS A 128 4.62 10.52 -10.44
C LYS A 128 3.15 10.27 -10.04
N GLY A 129 2.80 9.02 -9.80
CA GLY A 129 1.47 8.53 -9.47
C GLY A 129 1.57 7.20 -8.71
N THR A 130 0.43 6.67 -8.29
CA THR A 130 0.32 5.36 -7.64
C THR A 130 0.44 4.23 -8.66
N GLY A 131 0.56 3.00 -8.17
CA GLY A 131 0.56 1.80 -9.00
C GLY A 131 -0.15 0.64 -8.32
N GLU A 132 -0.66 -0.30 -9.11
CA GLU A 132 -1.57 -1.35 -8.66
C GLU A 132 -1.19 -2.73 -9.28
N PRO A 133 -1.42 -3.86 -8.60
CA PRO A 133 -1.69 -3.91 -7.17
C PRO A 133 -0.44 -3.56 -6.37
N ALA A 134 -0.62 -2.83 -5.28
CA ALA A 134 0.45 -2.46 -4.38
C ALA A 134 -0.02 -2.41 -2.92
N THR A 135 0.75 -3.06 -2.06
CA THR A 135 0.67 -2.82 -0.62
C THR A 135 1.31 -1.47 -0.31
N LEU A 136 0.58 -0.58 0.34
CA LEU A 136 1.02 0.79 0.60
C LEU A 136 1.36 0.99 2.09
N ALA A 137 2.35 1.83 2.36
CA ALA A 137 2.50 2.54 3.62
C ALA A 137 2.16 4.01 3.38
N GLU A 138 1.17 4.53 4.09
CA GLU A 138 0.68 5.90 3.94
C GLU A 138 1.02 6.73 5.19
N PHE A 139 1.33 8.01 5.01
CA PHE A 139 1.75 8.92 6.07
C PHE A 139 1.12 10.29 5.94
N THR A 140 0.64 10.83 7.06
CA THR A 140 0.34 12.25 7.26
C THR A 140 1.07 12.70 8.51
N LEU A 141 2.26 13.31 8.33
CA LEU A 141 3.18 13.56 9.44
C LEU A 141 2.79 14.74 10.30
N ALA A 142 2.02 15.72 9.79
CA ALA A 142 1.50 16.80 10.60
C ALA A 142 0.03 17.15 10.31
N THR A 143 -0.71 17.34 11.40
CA THR A 143 -2.10 17.78 11.49
C THR A 143 -2.27 18.89 12.53
N ASN A 144 -3.44 19.51 12.56
CA ASN A 144 -3.83 20.54 13.53
C ASN A 144 -3.96 20.01 14.97
N MET A 145 -4.00 18.68 15.16
CA MET A 145 -4.09 18.03 16.47
C MET A 145 -2.73 17.70 17.09
N ASN A 146 -1.62 18.13 16.48
CA ASN A 146 -0.26 17.73 16.87
C ASN A 146 -0.04 16.20 16.83
N LEU A 147 -0.73 15.52 15.93
CA LEU A 147 -0.61 14.07 15.67
C LEU A 147 -0.06 13.78 14.27
N SER A 148 0.72 12.70 14.18
CA SER A 148 1.06 12.01 12.93
C SER A 148 0.17 10.79 12.76
N PHE A 149 -0.33 10.59 11.55
CA PHE A 149 -1.16 9.46 11.14
C PHE A 149 -0.40 8.61 10.13
N TYR A 150 -0.51 7.31 10.25
CA TYR A 150 0.09 6.37 9.32
C TYR A 150 -0.67 5.05 9.33
N ASP A 151 -0.57 4.32 8.23
CA ASP A 151 -1.26 3.07 8.05
C ASP A 151 -0.62 2.21 6.97
N ILE A 152 -0.95 0.91 7.02
CA ILE A 152 -0.76 0.00 5.90
C ILE A 152 -2.08 -0.08 5.15
N SER A 153 -2.05 0.04 3.83
CA SER A 153 -3.24 0.05 3.00
C SER A 153 -3.18 -0.99 1.89
N LEU A 154 -4.25 -1.79 1.82
CA LEU A 154 -4.51 -2.80 0.79
C LEU A 154 -5.63 -2.37 -0.16
N VAL A 155 -6.03 -1.10 -0.12
CA VAL A 155 -7.10 -0.56 -0.97
C VAL A 155 -6.73 -0.65 -2.45
N ASP A 156 -5.45 -0.44 -2.75
CA ASP A 156 -4.85 -0.56 -4.09
C ASP A 156 -4.33 -1.98 -4.37
N GLY A 157 -4.74 -2.98 -3.59
CA GLY A 157 -4.31 -4.37 -3.75
C GLY A 157 -3.21 -4.79 -2.77
N TYR A 158 -2.67 -5.99 -2.99
CA TYR A 158 -1.56 -6.54 -2.22
C TYR A 158 -0.53 -7.16 -3.18
N ASN A 159 0.74 -6.86 -3.01
CA ASN A 159 1.81 -7.44 -3.82
C ASN A 159 3.00 -7.94 -2.98
N LEU A 160 3.36 -7.23 -1.92
CA LEU A 160 4.44 -7.57 -1.01
C LEU A 160 3.99 -7.40 0.44
N PRO A 161 4.48 -8.25 1.35
CA PRO A 161 4.38 -7.98 2.78
C PRO A 161 5.13 -6.69 3.14
N ILE A 162 4.56 -5.92 4.06
CA ILE A 162 5.10 -4.63 4.50
C ILE A 162 5.00 -4.50 6.01
N GLY A 163 5.94 -3.77 6.60
CA GLY A 163 5.88 -3.30 7.98
C GLY A 163 6.25 -1.83 8.07
N ILE A 164 5.67 -1.14 9.04
CA ILE A 164 6.04 0.24 9.38
C ILE A 164 6.67 0.22 10.77
N VAL A 165 7.89 0.74 10.88
CA VAL A 165 8.57 0.97 12.17
C VAL A 165 8.55 2.46 12.46
N SER A 166 7.98 2.86 13.58
CA SER A 166 8.16 4.22 14.09
C SER A 166 9.57 4.36 14.69
N LEU A 167 10.32 5.36 14.24
CA LEU A 167 11.65 5.73 14.76
C LEU A 167 11.56 6.67 15.96
N HIS A 168 10.50 6.53 16.78
CA HIS A 168 10.27 7.37 17.96
C HIS A 168 11.38 7.27 19.01
N ASN A 169 12.08 6.13 19.07
CA ASN A 169 13.25 5.90 19.93
C ASN A 169 14.47 6.74 19.52
N GLU A 170 14.57 7.13 18.25
CA GLU A 170 15.59 8.04 17.70
C GLU A 170 15.22 9.52 17.83
N SER A 171 14.00 9.83 18.31
CA SER A 171 13.56 11.21 18.49
C SER A 171 14.23 11.89 19.68
N ASN A 172 14.43 13.21 19.58
CA ASN A 172 14.87 14.04 20.70
C ASN A 172 13.76 14.32 21.72
N ASN A 173 12.50 13.98 21.41
CA ASN A 173 11.37 14.14 22.32
C ASN A 173 11.26 12.94 23.28
N SER A 174 11.35 13.19 24.59
CA SER A 174 11.23 12.15 25.62
C SER A 174 9.89 11.42 25.59
N ASP A 175 8.81 12.13 25.25
CA ASP A 175 7.47 11.56 25.22
C ASP A 175 7.35 10.55 24.08
N LEU A 176 7.93 10.86 22.90
CA LEU A 176 8.03 9.93 21.79
C LEU A 176 8.89 8.72 22.13
N ARG A 177 10.04 8.91 22.79
CA ARG A 177 10.91 7.80 23.20
C ARG A 177 10.25 6.84 24.20
N SER A 178 9.20 7.29 24.89
CA SER A 178 8.44 6.46 25.85
C SER A 178 7.35 5.61 25.20
N LEU A 179 7.03 5.83 23.92
CA LEU A 179 6.02 5.05 23.22
C LEU A 179 6.45 3.58 23.10
N PRO A 180 5.57 2.63 23.43
CA PRO A 180 5.91 1.22 23.31
C PRO A 180 5.80 0.78 21.84
N SER A 181 6.88 0.23 21.29
CA SER A 181 6.94 -0.10 19.86
C SER A 181 5.95 -1.18 19.44
N ASN A 182 5.48 -2.00 20.39
CA ASN A 182 4.48 -3.05 20.14
C ASN A 182 3.06 -2.51 19.91
N THR A 183 2.83 -1.21 20.09
CA THR A 183 1.54 -0.55 19.77
C THR A 183 1.63 0.38 18.56
N THR A 184 2.82 0.55 17.96
CA THR A 184 3.08 1.56 16.92
C THR A 184 3.63 0.98 15.62
N ASN A 185 3.97 -0.31 15.58
CA ASN A 185 4.63 -0.91 14.44
C ASN A 185 3.73 -1.93 13.74
N PRO A 186 2.79 -1.52 12.87
CA PRO A 186 1.94 -2.45 12.14
C PRO A 186 2.72 -3.27 11.12
N VAL A 187 2.28 -4.51 10.92
CA VAL A 187 2.81 -5.44 9.91
C VAL A 187 1.66 -6.11 9.18
N CYS A 188 1.78 -6.25 7.86
CA CYS A 188 0.87 -7.02 7.02
C CYS A 188 1.64 -8.08 6.24
N ILE A 189 1.38 -9.35 6.55
CA ILE A 189 1.96 -10.52 5.88
C ILE A 189 0.83 -11.36 5.28
N GLY A 190 0.55 -11.09 4.01
CA GLY A 190 -0.38 -11.85 3.16
C GLY A 190 0.31 -12.87 2.26
N SER A 191 1.60 -13.16 2.49
CA SER A 191 2.41 -14.07 1.68
C SER A 191 2.94 -15.21 2.55
N PRO A 192 2.62 -16.48 2.24
CA PRO A 192 2.98 -17.62 3.09
C PRO A 192 4.49 -17.86 3.22
N GLU A 193 5.30 -17.44 2.24
CA GLU A 193 6.77 -17.55 2.30
C GLU A 193 7.38 -16.76 3.47
N TYR A 194 6.71 -15.68 3.89
CA TYR A 194 7.17 -14.80 4.98
C TYR A 194 6.42 -15.06 6.30
N LEU A 195 5.55 -16.08 6.32
CA LEU A 195 4.70 -16.40 7.47
C LEU A 195 5.42 -17.33 8.45
N THR A 196 5.65 -16.85 9.67
CA THR A 196 6.20 -17.67 10.77
C THR A 196 5.09 -18.48 11.45
N SER A 197 5.39 -19.74 11.78
CA SER A 197 4.46 -20.59 12.52
C SER A 197 4.28 -20.10 13.96
N VAL A 198 3.12 -20.34 14.56
CA VAL A 198 2.85 -19.93 15.96
C VAL A 198 3.76 -20.66 16.95
N ASP A 199 4.12 -21.91 16.66
CA ASP A 199 5.02 -22.71 17.50
C ASP A 199 6.45 -22.15 17.51
N ASP A 200 6.91 -21.61 16.36
CA ASP A 200 8.24 -21.00 16.26
C ASP A 200 8.32 -19.66 17.00
N LEU A 201 7.21 -18.91 17.08
CA LEU A 201 7.14 -17.65 17.85
C LEU A 201 7.32 -17.84 19.36
N ASN A 202 6.90 -18.99 19.89
CA ASN A 202 6.94 -19.29 21.33
C ASN A 202 8.26 -19.95 21.77
N THR A 203 8.99 -20.58 20.86
CA THR A 203 10.21 -21.35 21.15
C THR A 203 11.49 -20.56 20.94
N THR A 204 11.42 -19.52 20.10
CA THR A 204 12.50 -18.56 19.95
C THR A 204 12.15 -17.32 20.75
N THR A 205 12.97 -16.94 21.72
CA THR A 205 13.12 -15.52 22.04
C THR A 205 13.62 -14.88 20.75
N VAL A 206 12.71 -14.44 19.86
CA VAL A 206 13.07 -13.93 18.53
C VAL A 206 13.75 -12.58 18.69
N ALA A 207 15.02 -12.63 19.09
CA ALA A 207 16.00 -11.58 18.85
C ALA A 207 16.53 -11.75 17.44
N THR A 208 15.68 -11.45 16.46
CA THR A 208 16.17 -11.28 15.09
C THR A 208 15.66 -9.94 14.57
N ASN A 209 16.61 -9.18 14.02
CA ASN A 209 16.41 -7.90 13.33
C ASN A 209 15.44 -7.99 12.11
N THR A 210 14.76 -9.13 11.95
CA THR A 210 13.85 -9.50 10.86
C THR A 210 12.38 -9.53 11.28
N THR A 211 12.09 -9.43 12.58
CA THR A 211 10.72 -9.41 13.12
C THR A 211 10.44 -8.01 13.61
N LEU A 212 9.59 -7.27 12.89
CA LEU A 212 9.06 -6.01 13.40
C LEU A 212 8.27 -6.29 14.69
N GLY A 213 8.87 -5.96 15.83
CA GLY A 213 8.30 -6.21 17.16
C GLY A 213 9.42 -6.19 18.20
N SER A 214 9.59 -5.04 18.84
CA SER A 214 10.62 -4.88 19.87
C SER A 214 10.35 -5.85 21.04
N ILE A 215 11.33 -6.70 21.32
CA ILE A 215 11.31 -7.81 22.30
C ILE A 215 10.94 -7.36 23.72
N THR A 216 11.01 -6.06 24.01
CA THR A 216 10.62 -5.50 25.31
C THR A 216 9.11 -5.63 25.57
N TYR A 217 8.28 -5.69 24.53
CA TYR A 217 6.83 -5.80 24.65
C TYR A 217 6.28 -6.77 23.61
N ILE A 218 5.43 -7.72 24.03
CA ILE A 218 4.79 -8.67 23.12
C ILE A 218 3.87 -7.90 22.16
N THR A 219 4.19 -7.91 20.87
CA THR A 219 3.32 -7.35 19.82
C THR A 219 2.11 -8.25 19.63
N PRO A 220 0.89 -7.71 19.67
CA PRO A 220 -0.30 -8.44 19.25
C PRO A 220 -0.21 -8.96 17.82
N LEU A 221 -0.32 -10.27 17.63
CA LEU A 221 -0.28 -10.92 16.32
C LEU A 221 -1.62 -11.57 15.96
N GLU A 222 -1.86 -11.70 14.66
CA GLU A 222 -2.85 -12.64 14.11
C GLU A 222 -2.27 -14.05 14.24
N GLU A 223 -2.91 -14.94 15.00
CA GLU A 223 -2.40 -16.30 15.26
C GLU A 223 -3.33 -17.41 14.74
N ALA A 224 -4.50 -17.06 14.20
CA ALA A 224 -5.51 -18.03 13.79
C ALA A 224 -5.29 -18.56 12.36
N LEU A 225 -4.60 -17.82 11.48
CA LEU A 225 -4.40 -18.27 10.10
C LEU A 225 -3.10 -19.06 9.94
N GLY A 226 -3.18 -20.35 9.59
CA GLY A 226 -2.00 -21.11 9.14
C GLY A 226 -1.58 -20.76 7.70
N THR A 227 -0.44 -21.30 7.27
CA THR A 227 0.12 -21.14 5.91
C THR A 227 -0.89 -21.47 4.81
N HIS A 228 -1.71 -22.50 5.01
CA HIS A 228 -2.78 -22.85 4.07
C HIS A 228 -3.77 -21.69 3.89
N SER A 229 -4.24 -21.07 4.98
CA SER A 229 -5.20 -19.96 4.88
C SER A 229 -4.58 -18.73 4.20
N VAL A 230 -3.32 -18.40 4.54
CA VAL A 230 -2.60 -17.27 3.95
C VAL A 230 -2.32 -17.51 2.47
N SER A 231 -1.96 -18.72 2.03
CA SER A 231 -1.75 -19.00 0.59
C SER A 231 -3.02 -18.85 -0.28
N ARG A 232 -4.20 -18.78 0.33
CA ARG A 232 -5.49 -18.83 -0.40
C ARG A 232 -6.42 -17.63 -0.12
N TRP A 233 -5.97 -16.63 0.63
CA TRP A 233 -6.83 -15.50 1.01
C TRP A 233 -7.27 -14.68 -0.22
N CYS A 234 -6.41 -14.54 -1.23
CA CYS A 234 -6.75 -13.81 -2.45
C CYS A 234 -7.79 -14.58 -3.30
N PRO A 235 -8.94 -13.96 -3.65
CA PRO A 235 -9.92 -14.54 -4.55
C PRO A 235 -9.35 -14.82 -5.95
N TRP A 236 -9.72 -15.94 -6.57
CA TRP A 236 -9.24 -16.32 -7.91
C TRP A 236 -9.40 -15.24 -8.98
N PRO A 237 -10.53 -14.51 -9.07
CA PRO A 237 -10.66 -13.49 -10.09
C PRO A 237 -9.70 -12.32 -9.88
N LEU A 238 -9.10 -12.15 -8.71
CA LEU A 238 -8.30 -10.99 -8.36
C LEU A 238 -6.78 -11.25 -8.43
N GLN A 239 -6.38 -12.50 -8.56
CA GLN A 239 -5.01 -12.91 -8.84
C GLN A 239 -4.51 -12.36 -10.18
N ILE A 240 -3.23 -11.96 -10.26
CA ILE A 240 -2.60 -11.51 -11.50
C ILE A 240 -2.34 -12.70 -12.44
N GLN A 241 -1.96 -13.84 -11.87
CA GLN A 241 -1.66 -15.09 -12.57
C GLN A 241 -2.58 -16.23 -12.10
N PRO A 242 -3.91 -16.10 -12.33
CA PRO A 242 -4.84 -17.15 -11.93
C PRO A 242 -4.51 -18.44 -12.70
N PRO A 243 -4.63 -19.62 -12.07
CA PRO A 243 -4.33 -20.88 -12.73
C PRO A 243 -5.31 -21.14 -13.86
N TRP A 244 -4.86 -22.01 -14.77
CA TRP A 244 -5.66 -22.42 -15.90
C TRP A 244 -6.96 -23.09 -15.44
N LYS A 245 -8.09 -22.63 -16.00
CA LYS A 245 -9.43 -23.14 -15.67
C LYS A 245 -9.71 -24.45 -16.42
N PRO A 246 -10.03 -25.56 -15.73
CA PRO A 246 -10.55 -26.75 -16.42
C PRO A 246 -12.04 -26.60 -16.78
N GLY A 247 -12.47 -27.13 -17.94
CA GLY A 247 -13.90 -27.21 -18.33
C GLY A 247 -14.54 -25.89 -18.79
N ASP A 248 -15.84 -25.70 -18.49
CA ASP A 248 -16.73 -24.60 -18.94
C ASP A 248 -16.39 -23.19 -18.37
N GLY A 249 -15.13 -22.96 -17.95
CA GLY A 249 -14.66 -21.65 -17.50
C GLY A 249 -15.07 -21.27 -16.06
N VAL A 250 -15.57 -22.23 -15.27
CA VAL A 250 -15.93 -22.10 -13.85
C VAL A 250 -14.86 -22.77 -12.98
N PHE A 251 -14.42 -22.11 -11.90
CA PHE A 251 -13.58 -22.76 -10.88
C PHE A 251 -14.45 -23.76 -10.10
N PRO A 252 -14.14 -25.07 -10.12
CA PRO A 252 -14.96 -26.06 -9.44
C PRO A 252 -14.80 -25.94 -7.92
N TYR A 253 -15.84 -25.47 -7.24
CA TYR A 253 -15.92 -25.44 -5.78
C TYR A 253 -16.42 -26.79 -5.22
N PRO A 254 -15.83 -27.35 -4.13
CA PRO A 254 -14.66 -26.87 -3.40
C PRO A 254 -13.33 -27.26 -4.07
N ASP A 255 -12.42 -26.29 -4.17
CA ASP A 255 -11.14 -26.32 -4.89
C ASP A 255 -10.04 -27.18 -4.21
N ASP A 256 -10.28 -28.41 -3.78
CA ASP A 256 -9.26 -29.22 -3.08
C ASP A 256 -8.24 -29.91 -4.01
N GLY A 257 -8.48 -29.94 -5.33
CA GLY A 257 -7.60 -30.58 -6.30
C GLY A 257 -6.62 -29.70 -7.09
N ILE A 258 -6.80 -28.37 -7.12
CA ILE A 258 -5.96 -27.46 -7.93
C ILE A 258 -4.90 -26.80 -7.03
N LYS A 259 -3.62 -27.11 -7.30
CA LYS A 259 -2.49 -26.48 -6.62
C LYS A 259 -2.49 -24.98 -6.92
N ARG A 260 -2.63 -24.14 -5.89
CA ARG A 260 -2.42 -22.70 -5.98
C ARG A 260 -0.93 -22.39 -6.16
N PRO A 261 -0.56 -21.34 -6.91
CA PRO A 261 0.79 -20.81 -6.79
C PRO A 261 1.07 -20.46 -5.33
N ASP A 262 2.31 -20.66 -4.88
CA ASP A 262 2.66 -20.49 -3.47
C ASP A 262 2.35 -19.05 -3.00
N PHE A 263 2.42 -18.06 -3.90
CA PHE A 263 1.83 -16.74 -3.72
C PHE A 263 1.66 -16.01 -5.07
N ASP A 264 0.54 -15.29 -5.25
CA ASP A 264 0.25 -14.44 -6.43
C ASP A 264 -0.31 -13.09 -5.93
N PRO A 265 0.25 -11.95 -6.38
CA PRO A 265 -0.30 -10.63 -6.06
C PRO A 265 -1.80 -10.52 -6.34
N CYS A 266 -2.47 -9.75 -5.49
CA CYS A 266 -3.93 -9.64 -5.46
C CYS A 266 -4.37 -8.23 -5.82
N LEU A 267 -5.14 -8.09 -6.89
CA LEU A 267 -5.87 -6.85 -7.19
C LEU A 267 -6.97 -6.62 -6.17
N SER A 268 -7.20 -5.38 -5.78
CA SER A 268 -8.47 -5.05 -5.14
C SER A 268 -9.61 -5.12 -6.16
N MET A 269 -10.85 -5.21 -5.68
CA MET A 269 -12.01 -5.13 -6.59
C MET A 269 -12.07 -3.77 -7.29
N CYS A 270 -11.63 -2.68 -6.65
CA CYS A 270 -11.55 -1.38 -7.28
C CYS A 270 -10.55 -1.39 -8.45
N SER A 271 -9.31 -1.84 -8.22
CA SER A 271 -8.29 -1.92 -9.27
C SER A 271 -8.71 -2.84 -10.43
N LYS A 272 -9.48 -3.91 -10.15
CA LYS A 272 -9.92 -4.83 -11.20
C LYS A 272 -11.14 -4.34 -11.99
N TYR A 273 -12.16 -3.83 -11.31
CA TYR A 273 -13.47 -3.57 -11.93
C TYR A 273 -13.82 -2.09 -12.07
N GLY A 274 -13.17 -1.20 -11.32
CA GLY A 274 -13.40 0.25 -11.38
C GLY A 274 -14.84 0.68 -11.07
N ARG A 275 -15.61 -0.13 -10.34
CA ARG A 275 -17.01 0.19 -10.01
C ARG A 275 -17.05 1.14 -8.84
N ASP A 276 -18.00 2.08 -8.87
CA ASP A 276 -18.22 3.03 -7.78
C ASP A 276 -18.39 2.36 -6.41
N SER A 277 -19.07 1.22 -6.36
CA SER A 277 -19.25 0.44 -5.13
C SER A 277 -17.97 -0.21 -4.61
N ASP A 278 -17.02 -0.53 -5.50
CA ASP A 278 -15.75 -1.17 -5.15
C ASP A 278 -14.70 -0.12 -4.78
N CYS A 279 -14.77 1.06 -5.41
CA CYS A 279 -13.86 2.18 -5.21
C CYS A 279 -14.36 3.23 -4.21
N CYS A 280 -15.57 3.05 -3.67
CA CYS A 280 -16.23 4.02 -2.80
C CYS A 280 -16.29 5.43 -3.38
N SER A 281 -16.73 5.52 -4.64
CA SER A 281 -16.88 6.77 -5.39
C SER A 281 -18.32 7.02 -5.81
N GLY A 282 -18.60 8.20 -6.36
CA GLY A 282 -19.90 8.55 -6.90
C GLY A 282 -21.00 8.46 -5.82
N SER A 283 -21.99 7.60 -6.03
CA SER A 283 -23.06 7.39 -5.04
C SER A 283 -22.64 6.62 -3.79
N HIS A 284 -21.41 6.09 -3.75
CA HIS A 284 -20.85 5.31 -2.64
C HIS A 284 -19.72 6.08 -1.92
N ASP A 285 -19.70 7.41 -2.05
CA ASP A 285 -18.68 8.31 -1.49
C ASP A 285 -18.85 8.63 0.01
N THR A 286 -19.61 7.80 0.74
CA THR A 286 -19.71 7.91 2.19
C THR A 286 -19.60 6.54 2.86
N PRO A 287 -19.13 6.47 4.12
CA PRO A 287 -19.01 5.22 4.87
C PRO A 287 -20.32 4.43 4.96
N GLU A 288 -21.46 5.10 5.02
CA GLU A 288 -22.79 4.46 5.11
C GLU A 288 -23.21 3.80 3.79
N LYS A 289 -22.66 4.27 2.67
CA LYS A 289 -23.05 3.82 1.33
C LYS A 289 -22.06 2.84 0.72
N CYS A 290 -20.78 2.84 1.15
CA CYS A 290 -19.80 1.88 0.69
C CYS A 290 -19.59 0.76 1.70
N SER A 291 -20.02 -0.45 1.36
CA SER A 291 -19.87 -1.63 2.21
C SER A 291 -18.64 -2.46 1.83
N PRO A 292 -18.02 -3.19 2.78
CA PRO A 292 -16.98 -4.16 2.48
C PRO A 292 -17.43 -5.19 1.43
N ASN A 293 -16.53 -5.54 0.53
CA ASN A 293 -16.74 -6.54 -0.51
C ASN A 293 -15.95 -7.83 -0.20
N MET A 294 -15.99 -8.81 -1.13
CA MET A 294 -15.33 -10.11 -0.91
C MET A 294 -13.80 -9.99 -0.81
N TYR A 295 -13.19 -9.01 -1.50
CA TYR A 295 -11.76 -8.75 -1.39
C TYR A 295 -11.44 -8.13 -0.04
N SER A 296 -12.12 -7.03 0.33
CA SER A 296 -11.78 -6.30 1.55
C SER A 296 -12.01 -7.16 2.79
N THR A 297 -13.07 -7.98 2.80
CA THR A 297 -13.31 -8.97 3.87
C THR A 297 -12.17 -9.99 3.99
N ALA A 298 -11.64 -10.48 2.85
CA ALA A 298 -10.53 -11.43 2.85
C ALA A 298 -9.20 -10.78 3.25
N ALA A 299 -8.93 -9.58 2.73
CA ALA A 299 -7.75 -8.76 3.04
C ALA A 299 -7.70 -8.43 4.54
N LYS A 300 -8.83 -8.02 5.13
CA LYS A 300 -8.92 -7.71 6.56
C LYS A 300 -8.69 -8.91 7.46
N ARG A 301 -9.06 -10.11 6.99
CA ARG A 301 -8.80 -11.34 7.73
C ARG A 301 -7.31 -11.65 7.82
N VAL A 302 -6.55 -11.40 6.74
CA VAL A 302 -5.11 -11.68 6.70
C VAL A 302 -4.25 -10.57 7.28
N CYS A 303 -4.68 -9.31 7.16
CA CYS A 303 -4.01 -8.14 7.72
C CYS A 303 -5.01 -7.30 8.54
N PRO A 304 -5.26 -7.69 9.81
CA PRO A 304 -6.27 -7.04 10.66
C PRO A 304 -6.03 -5.54 10.91
N ASP A 305 -4.78 -5.12 10.98
CA ASP A 305 -4.38 -3.71 11.22
C ASP A 305 -4.26 -2.88 9.93
N ALA A 306 -4.48 -3.47 8.75
CA ALA A 306 -4.38 -2.75 7.48
C ALA A 306 -5.75 -2.30 6.96
N TYR A 307 -5.78 -1.20 6.21
CA TYR A 307 -6.96 -0.79 5.46
C TYR A 307 -7.27 -1.82 4.38
N SER A 308 -8.48 -2.36 4.40
CA SER A 308 -8.94 -3.31 3.38
C SER A 308 -9.80 -2.68 2.28
N TYR A 309 -10.38 -1.50 2.55
CA TYR A 309 -11.13 -0.66 1.63
C TYR A 309 -11.15 0.80 2.13
N ALA A 310 -11.74 1.71 1.35
CA ALA A 310 -11.65 3.15 1.55
C ALA A 310 -12.12 3.71 2.91
N TYR A 311 -13.04 3.03 3.60
CA TYR A 311 -13.62 3.51 4.87
C TYR A 311 -13.34 2.57 6.05
N ASP A 312 -12.25 1.79 5.99
CA ASP A 312 -11.82 0.89 7.05
C ASP A 312 -11.02 1.60 8.17
N ASP A 313 -11.47 2.78 8.61
CA ASP A 313 -10.67 3.65 9.48
C ASP A 313 -10.49 3.07 10.91
N ALA A 314 -11.57 2.58 11.52
CA ALA A 314 -11.64 2.30 12.95
C ALA A 314 -10.65 1.23 13.47
N THR A 315 -10.07 0.44 12.57
CA THR A 315 -9.14 -0.65 12.91
C THR A 315 -7.85 -0.62 12.11
N SER A 316 -7.57 0.48 11.41
CA SER A 316 -6.45 0.53 10.45
C SER A 316 -5.56 1.77 10.59
N THR A 317 -6.06 2.84 11.24
CA THR A 317 -5.29 4.07 11.41
C THR A 317 -4.43 4.04 12.68
N PHE A 318 -3.12 4.23 12.54
CA PHE A 318 -2.22 4.42 13.67
C PHE A 318 -1.94 5.90 13.90
N THR A 319 -1.81 6.28 15.18
CA THR A 319 -1.55 7.66 15.57
C THR A 319 -0.47 7.74 16.64
N ILE A 320 0.42 8.72 16.48
CA ILE A 320 1.43 9.10 17.48
C ILE A 320 1.56 10.63 17.53
N GLN A 321 2.22 11.16 18.56
CA GLN A 321 2.59 12.58 18.55
C GLN A 321 3.52 12.90 17.36
N GLN A 322 3.47 14.14 16.88
CA GLN A 322 4.36 14.57 15.77
C GLN A 322 5.83 14.58 16.17
N GLY A 323 6.70 14.35 15.18
CA GLY A 323 8.16 14.50 15.32
C GLY A 323 8.94 13.19 15.37
N ALA A 324 8.29 12.04 15.17
CA ALA A 324 8.98 10.77 14.92
C ALA A 324 9.23 10.57 13.42
N GLY A 325 10.35 9.93 13.09
CA GLY A 325 10.60 9.37 11.77
C GLY A 325 9.98 7.98 11.59
N PHE A 326 10.11 7.42 10.39
CA PHE A 326 9.57 6.10 10.08
C PHE A 326 10.50 5.29 9.19
N GLU A 327 10.44 3.97 9.32
CA GLU A 327 11.05 3.02 8.40
C GLU A 327 9.97 2.11 7.81
N VAL A 328 9.98 1.99 6.49
CA VAL A 328 9.15 1.04 5.75
C VAL A 328 9.99 -0.17 5.40
N VAL A 329 9.59 -1.34 5.91
CA VAL A 329 10.29 -2.59 5.71
C VAL A 329 9.46 -3.48 4.78
N PHE A 330 10.02 -3.83 3.62
CA PHE A 330 9.42 -4.79 2.70
C PHE A 330 9.91 -6.19 3.04
N CYS A 331 9.00 -7.18 2.97
CA CYS A 331 9.31 -8.57 3.30
C CYS A 331 9.81 -8.84 4.72
N PRO A 332 9.20 -8.23 5.77
CA PRO A 332 9.44 -8.72 7.12
C PRO A 332 8.95 -10.16 7.23
N SER A 333 9.70 -10.99 7.96
CA SER A 333 9.25 -12.32 8.35
C SER A 333 8.46 -12.22 9.64
N GLY A 334 7.38 -12.99 9.79
CA GLY A 334 6.58 -12.98 11.00
C GLY A 334 5.10 -13.22 10.73
N ARG A 335 4.23 -12.47 11.41
CA ARG A 335 2.78 -12.50 11.23
C ARG A 335 2.23 -11.09 11.14
N SER A 336 1.07 -10.95 10.51
CA SER A 336 0.34 -9.68 10.55
C SER A 336 0.01 -9.30 12.00
N THR A 337 0.08 -8.01 12.29
CA THR A 337 -0.27 -7.48 13.60
C THR A 337 -1.79 -7.40 13.79
N ASN A 338 -2.19 -7.38 15.05
CA ASN A 338 -3.58 -7.22 15.50
C ASN A 338 -3.66 -6.23 16.68
N ILE A 339 -2.88 -5.16 16.59
CA ILE A 339 -2.67 -4.14 17.62
C ILE A 339 -3.98 -3.40 17.89
N GLN A 340 -4.67 -2.97 16.83
CA GLN A 340 -5.85 -2.09 16.96
C GLN A 340 -7.00 -2.78 17.69
N LYS A 341 -7.16 -4.09 17.49
CA LYS A 341 -8.16 -4.90 18.22
C LYS A 341 -7.89 -4.96 19.72
N ASN A 342 -6.63 -4.84 20.15
CA ASN A 342 -6.26 -4.91 21.56
C ASN A 342 -6.26 -3.53 22.23
N ILE A 343 -5.94 -2.46 21.50
CA ILE A 343 -6.08 -1.08 21.99
C ILE A 343 -7.57 -0.74 22.22
N ASN A 344 -8.46 -1.16 21.32
CA ASN A 344 -9.90 -0.86 21.43
C ASN A 344 -10.67 -1.70 22.47
N LYS A 345 -9.98 -2.58 23.23
CA LYS A 345 -10.60 -3.41 24.29
C LYS A 345 -10.34 -2.89 25.71
N SER A 346 -9.44 -1.92 25.88
CA SER A 346 -9.10 -1.28 27.17
C SER A 346 -9.90 -0.01 27.40
#